data_AF-A0AAU3TW33-F1
#
_entry.id   AF-A0AAU3TW33-F1
#
_cell.length_a   1.000
_cell.length_b   1.000
_cell.length_c   1.000
_cell.angle_alpha   90.00
_cell.angle_beta   90.00
_cell.angle_gamma   90.00
#
_symmetry.space_group_name_H-M   'P 1'
#
loop_
_entity.id
_entity.type
_entity.pdbx_description
1 polymer ?
#
loop_
_entity_poly.entity_id
_entity_poly.type
_entity_poly.pdbx_seq_one_letter_code
_entity_poly.pdbx_strand_id
1 'polypeptide(L)'
;MTQRTTLRFNGSQALAGTQAGAARGLRIAAEHVLARSRARVPIDEATLERSGVATVDEGSLTAAVSYDTPYAVRQHEELGYRHDAGRTAKYLEGPLNEQADTVAEIVAAQVRRSLTR
;
A
#
# COMPACT_ATOMS: atom_id res chain seq x y z
N MET A 1 38.28 25.60 24.63
CA MET A 1 37.89 24.29 25.17
C MET A 1 37.37 23.44 24.02
N THR A 2 38.05 22.36 23.66
CA THR A 2 37.63 21.47 22.58
C THR A 2 36.83 20.32 23.21
N GLN A 3 35.51 20.32 23.05
CA GLN A 3 34.70 19.17 23.47
C GLN A 3 34.88 18.03 22.47
N ARG A 4 35.07 16.81 22.99
CA ARG A 4 35.20 15.59 22.21
C ARG A 4 34.02 14.68 22.55
N THR A 5 33.21 14.35 21.56
CA THR A 5 32.06 13.45 21.70
C THR A 5 32.35 12.15 20.99
N THR A 6 32.05 11.02 21.65
CA THR A 6 32.16 9.68 21.06
C THR A 6 30.77 9.22 20.64
N LEU A 7 30.57 8.98 19.34
CA LEU A 7 29.33 8.43 18.79
C LEU A 7 29.48 6.92 18.57
N ARG A 8 28.51 6.13 19.05
CA ARG A 8 28.40 4.70 18.74
C ARG A 8 27.31 4.50 17.69
N PHE A 9 27.69 4.01 16.51
CA PHE A 9 26.78 3.77 15.41
C PHE A 9 26.54 2.26 15.22
N ASN A 10 25.31 1.80 15.42
CA ASN A 10 24.90 0.40 15.24
C ASN A 10 24.21 0.20 13.88
N GLY A 11 24.99 0.24 12.79
CA GLY A 11 24.45 0.22 11.43
C GLY A 11 23.60 -1.01 11.08
N SER A 12 23.94 -2.20 11.59
CA SER A 12 23.18 -3.43 11.35
C SER A 12 21.80 -3.40 11.99
N GLN A 13 21.69 -2.88 13.22
CA GLN A 13 20.40 -2.70 13.89
C GLN A 13 19.55 -1.64 13.20
N ALA A 14 20.17 -0.54 12.76
CA ALA A 14 19.46 0.50 12.00
C ALA A 14 18.92 -0.03 10.66
N LEU A 15 19.70 -0.84 9.95
CA LEU A 15 19.27 -1.46 8.70
C LEU A 15 18.12 -2.45 8.93
N ALA A 16 18.25 -3.34 9.93
CA ALA A 16 17.19 -4.28 10.29
C ALA A 16 15.90 -3.56 10.71
N GLY A 17 16.02 -2.50 11.51
CA GLY A 17 14.89 -1.65 11.90
C GLY A 17 14.22 -0.97 10.72
N THR A 18 15.01 -0.48 9.75
CA THR A 18 14.50 0.13 8.52
C THR A 18 13.72 -0.88 7.68
N GLN A 19 14.26 -2.08 7.45
CA GLN A 19 13.57 -3.13 6.68
C GLN A 19 12.27 -3.55 7.36
N ALA A 20 12.30 -3.79 8.68
CA ALA A 20 11.11 -4.15 9.44
C ALA A 20 10.05 -3.04 9.46
N GLY A 21 10.48 -1.77 9.50
CA GLY A 21 9.60 -0.61 9.37
C GLY A 21 8.98 -0.49 7.99
N ALA A 22 9.78 -0.68 6.93
CA ALA A 22 9.32 -0.65 5.56
C ALA A 22 8.29 -1.75 5.28
N ALA A 23 8.55 -2.99 5.68
CA ALA A 23 7.61 -4.10 5.52
C ALA A 23 6.25 -3.84 6.20
N ARG A 24 6.27 -3.31 7.44
CA ARG A 24 5.04 -2.89 8.14
C ARG A 24 4.34 -1.72 7.46
N GLY A 25 5.11 -0.74 6.99
CA GLY A 25 4.62 0.41 6.24
C GLY A 25 3.89 -0.01 4.98
N LEU A 26 4.52 -0.86 4.18
CA LEU A 26 3.96 -1.42 2.94
C LEU A 26 2.66 -2.16 3.19
N ARG A 27 2.58 -2.97 4.25
CA ARG A 27 1.34 -3.67 4.62
C ARG A 27 0.19 -2.70 4.88
N ILE A 28 0.41 -1.69 5.72
CA ILE A 28 -0.62 -0.70 6.05
C ILE A 28 -0.98 0.14 4.83
N ALA A 29 0.00 0.53 4.03
CA ALA A 29 -0.22 1.33 2.83
C ALA A 29 -1.02 0.56 1.76
N ALA A 30 -0.71 -0.72 1.55
CA ALA A 30 -1.45 -1.57 0.63
C ALA A 30 -2.90 -1.79 1.09
N GLU A 31 -3.13 -2.02 2.38
CA GLU A 31 -4.48 -2.09 2.97
C GLU A 31 -5.26 -0.78 2.80
N HIS A 32 -4.58 0.36 2.95
CA HIS A 32 -5.17 1.67 2.72
C HIS A 32 -5.60 1.83 1.24
N VAL A 33 -4.74 1.49 0.29
CA VAL A 33 -5.08 1.53 -1.14
C VAL A 33 -6.20 0.55 -1.46
N LEU A 34 -6.18 -0.67 -0.91
CA LEU A 34 -7.25 -1.65 -1.08
C LEU A 34 -8.59 -1.10 -0.58
N ALA A 35 -8.62 -0.44 0.58
CA ALA A 35 -9.84 0.18 1.09
C ALA A 35 -10.38 1.26 0.14
N ARG A 36 -9.51 2.09 -0.44
CA ARG A 36 -9.91 3.11 -1.44
C ARG A 36 -10.38 2.49 -2.75
N SER A 37 -9.73 1.41 -3.18
CA SER A 37 -10.13 0.64 -4.35
C SER A 37 -11.49 -0.03 -4.16
N ARG A 38 -11.77 -0.62 -2.99
CA ARG A 38 -13.06 -1.22 -2.63
C ARG A 38 -14.22 -0.22 -2.63
N ALA A 39 -13.95 1.06 -2.39
CA ALA A 39 -14.97 2.11 -2.50
C ALA A 39 -15.38 2.42 -3.97
N ARG A 40 -14.54 2.05 -4.95
CA ARG A 40 -14.73 2.38 -6.37
C ARG A 40 -14.98 1.18 -7.27
N VAL A 41 -14.54 0.00 -6.85
CA VAL A 41 -14.74 -1.24 -7.62
C VAL A 41 -16.24 -1.49 -7.86
N PRO A 42 -16.63 -2.01 -9.04
CA PRO A 42 -18.02 -2.37 -9.32
C PRO A 42 -18.62 -3.30 -8.26
N ILE A 43 -19.86 -3.04 -7.84
CA ILE A 43 -20.43 -3.61 -6.60
C ILE A 43 -21.59 -4.58 -6.79
N ASP A 44 -22.13 -4.77 -8.00
CA ASP A 44 -23.34 -5.55 -8.31
C ASP A 44 -23.65 -6.71 -7.32
N GLU A 45 -22.95 -7.85 -7.42
CA GLU A 45 -23.03 -8.95 -6.44
C GLU A 45 -21.99 -8.85 -5.31
N ALA A 46 -21.17 -7.81 -5.35
CA ALA A 46 -20.00 -7.54 -4.53
C ALA A 46 -18.93 -8.67 -4.55
N THR A 47 -19.05 -9.67 -5.43
CA THR A 47 -18.08 -10.77 -5.56
C THR A 47 -16.68 -10.26 -5.92
N LEU A 48 -16.59 -9.34 -6.89
CA LEU A 48 -15.33 -8.68 -7.22
C LEU A 48 -14.81 -7.82 -6.07
N GLU A 49 -15.67 -7.02 -5.43
CA GLU A 49 -15.25 -6.22 -4.27
C GLU A 49 -14.64 -7.07 -3.16
N ARG A 50 -15.28 -8.21 -2.85
CA ARG A 50 -14.88 -9.13 -1.79
C ARG A 50 -13.57 -9.85 -2.08
N SER A 51 -13.22 -10.07 -3.35
CA SER A 51 -11.99 -10.77 -3.73
C SER A 51 -10.72 -9.90 -3.66
N GLY A 52 -10.85 -8.63 -3.27
CA GLY A 52 -9.71 -7.73 -3.11
C GLY A 52 -8.76 -8.16 -1.99
N VAL A 53 -7.46 -8.26 -2.30
CA VAL A 53 -6.39 -8.67 -1.35
C VAL A 53 -5.23 -7.69 -1.44
N ALA A 54 -4.62 -7.39 -0.28
CA ALA A 54 -3.34 -6.70 -0.18
C ALA A 54 -2.25 -7.73 0.19
N THR A 55 -1.18 -7.79 -0.58
CA THR A 55 -0.04 -8.68 -0.34
C THR A 55 1.25 -7.87 -0.19
N VAL A 56 2.17 -8.41 0.60
CA VAL A 56 3.51 -7.82 0.80
C VAL A 56 4.54 -8.93 0.68
N ASP A 57 5.50 -8.71 -0.19
CA ASP A 57 6.76 -9.45 -0.21
C ASP A 57 7.78 -8.65 0.61
N GLU A 58 8.05 -9.13 1.83
CA GLU A 58 9.00 -8.48 2.74
C GLU A 58 10.46 -8.62 2.28
N GLY A 59 10.76 -9.63 1.45
CA GLY A 59 12.10 -9.85 0.92
C GLY A 59 12.47 -8.86 -0.17
N SER A 60 11.52 -8.54 -1.06
CA SER A 60 11.70 -7.51 -2.10
C SER A 60 11.20 -6.12 -1.69
N LEU A 61 10.59 -5.98 -0.50
CA LEU A 61 9.91 -4.76 -0.05
C LEU A 61 8.94 -4.21 -1.10
N THR A 62 8.13 -5.12 -1.65
CA THR A 62 7.09 -4.79 -2.62
C THR A 62 5.73 -5.14 -2.04
N ALA A 63 4.73 -4.30 -2.30
CA ALA A 63 3.35 -4.61 -1.99
C ALA A 63 2.46 -4.48 -3.21
N ALA A 64 1.40 -5.28 -3.26
CA ALA A 64 0.43 -5.28 -4.34
C ALA A 64 -0.99 -5.31 -3.78
N VAL A 65 -1.91 -4.72 -4.54
CA VAL A 65 -3.35 -4.87 -4.36
C VAL A 65 -3.88 -5.59 -5.58
N SER A 66 -4.60 -6.69 -5.37
CA SER A 66 -5.13 -7.52 -6.45
C SER A 66 -6.60 -7.87 -6.22
N TYR A 67 -7.25 -8.31 -7.29
CA TYR A 67 -8.64 -8.79 -7.27
C TYR A 67 -8.69 -10.10 -8.06
N ASP A 68 -9.37 -11.10 -7.50
CA ASP A 68 -9.41 -12.45 -8.07
C ASP A 68 -10.81 -12.82 -8.55
N THR A 69 -11.16 -12.35 -9.75
CA THR A 69 -12.31 -12.86 -10.50
C THR A 69 -11.96 -12.93 -11.98
N PRO A 70 -12.58 -13.82 -12.77
CA PRO A 70 -12.31 -13.92 -14.21
C PRO A 70 -12.58 -12.63 -15.00
N TYR A 71 -13.41 -11.74 -14.44
CA TYR A 71 -13.81 -10.48 -15.06
C TYR A 71 -13.14 -9.25 -14.45
N ALA A 72 -12.25 -9.40 -13.46
CA ALA A 72 -11.58 -8.27 -12.78
C ALA A 72 -10.84 -7.37 -13.77
N VAL A 73 -9.97 -7.94 -14.61
CA VAL A 73 -9.21 -7.17 -15.61
C VAL A 73 -10.13 -6.42 -16.56
N ARG A 74 -11.18 -7.09 -17.06
CA ARG A 74 -12.12 -6.45 -17.98
C ARG A 74 -12.90 -5.31 -17.31
N GLN A 75 -13.38 -5.51 -16.07
CA GLN A 75 -14.03 -4.44 -15.30
C GLN A 75 -13.08 -3.28 -14.96
N HIS A 76 -11.78 -3.54 -14.87
CA HIS A 76 -10.78 -2.52 -14.59
C HIS A 76 -10.44 -1.68 -15.82
N GLU A 77 -10.36 -2.29 -17.01
CA GLU A 77 -9.85 -1.67 -18.22
C GLU A 77 -10.94 -1.17 -19.19
N GLU A 78 -12.14 -1.76 -19.18
CA GLU A 78 -13.21 -1.39 -20.11
C GLU A 78 -13.93 -0.11 -19.66
N LEU A 79 -13.67 1.00 -20.37
CA LEU A 79 -14.24 2.31 -20.06
C LEU A 79 -15.69 2.49 -20.56
N GLY A 80 -16.17 1.61 -21.44
CA GLY A 80 -17.53 1.66 -21.98
C GLY A 80 -18.62 1.13 -21.03
N TYR A 81 -18.23 0.49 -19.92
CA TYR A 81 -19.18 -0.05 -18.95
C TYR A 81 -19.82 1.04 -18.09
N ARG A 82 -21.11 0.84 -17.78
CA ARG A 82 -21.84 1.70 -16.85
C ARG A 82 -21.83 1.04 -15.48
N HIS A 83 -21.24 1.72 -14.51
CA HIS A 83 -21.20 1.28 -13.12
C HIS A 83 -22.15 2.12 -12.28
N ASP A 84 -22.50 1.59 -11.10
CA ASP A 84 -23.32 2.29 -10.12
C ASP A 84 -22.67 3.60 -9.65
N ALA A 85 -23.46 4.47 -9.02
CA ALA A 85 -22.98 5.76 -8.52
C ALA A 85 -21.75 5.59 -7.58
N GLY A 86 -20.69 6.34 -7.88
CA GLY A 86 -19.42 6.29 -7.14
C GLY A 86 -18.52 5.10 -7.51
N ARG A 87 -18.97 4.18 -8.38
CA ARG A 87 -18.19 3.06 -8.89
C ARG A 87 -17.63 3.38 -10.26
N THR A 88 -16.48 2.82 -10.59
CA THR A 88 -15.77 3.12 -11.85
C THR A 88 -14.84 2.00 -12.27
N ALA A 89 -14.53 1.96 -13.57
CA ALA A 89 -13.33 1.33 -14.09
C ALA A 89 -12.09 2.02 -13.50
N LYS A 90 -10.88 1.49 -13.76
CA LYS A 90 -9.63 2.01 -13.21
C LYS A 90 -9.61 2.10 -11.67
N TYR A 91 -10.34 1.20 -11.00
CA TYR A 91 -10.48 1.17 -9.54
C TYR A 91 -9.20 0.83 -8.76
N LEU A 92 -8.16 0.24 -9.38
CA LEU A 92 -6.81 0.11 -8.81
C LEU A 92 -5.94 1.34 -9.10
N GLU A 93 -5.82 1.71 -10.37
CA GLU A 93 -4.98 2.81 -10.87
C GLU A 93 -5.34 4.16 -10.22
N GLY A 94 -6.63 4.52 -10.21
CA GLY A 94 -7.09 5.80 -9.66
C GLY A 94 -6.71 5.97 -8.18
N PRO A 95 -7.16 5.07 -7.29
CA PRO A 95 -6.78 5.08 -5.88
C PRO A 95 -5.28 5.00 -5.63
N LEU A 96 -4.54 4.22 -6.41
CA LEU A 96 -3.09 4.13 -6.23
C LEU A 96 -2.42 5.48 -6.52
N ASN A 97 -2.81 6.13 -7.62
CA ASN A 97 -2.26 7.44 -8.00
C ASN A 97 -2.66 8.55 -7.04
N GLU A 98 -3.93 8.61 -6.65
CA GLU A 98 -4.44 9.64 -5.74
C GLU A 98 -3.90 9.50 -4.31
N GLN A 99 -3.55 8.28 -3.89
CA GLN A 99 -3.05 8.01 -2.54
C GLN A 99 -1.52 7.91 -2.46
N ALA A 100 -0.80 8.24 -3.54
CA ALA A 100 0.66 8.11 -3.58
C ALA A 100 1.36 8.83 -2.41
N ASP A 101 0.95 10.07 -2.10
CA ASP A 101 1.53 10.84 -0.99
C ASP A 101 1.19 10.19 0.37
N THR A 102 -0.08 9.83 0.60
CA THR A 102 -0.52 9.14 1.82
C THR A 102 0.22 7.81 2.02
N VAL A 103 0.44 7.05 0.94
CA VAL A 103 1.22 5.81 0.95
C VAL A 103 2.65 6.09 1.40
N ALA A 104 3.32 7.07 0.80
CA ALA A 104 4.68 7.44 1.18
C ALA A 104 4.77 7.87 2.66
N GLU A 105 3.79 8.63 3.14
CA GLU A 105 3.71 9.06 4.54
C GLU A 105 3.51 7.89 5.51
N ILE A 106 2.62 6.93 5.18
CA ILE A 106 2.39 5.72 5.99
C ILE A 106 3.70 4.93 6.13
N VAL A 107 4.39 4.70 5.01
CA VAL A 107 5.66 3.96 5.01
C VAL A 107 6.72 4.71 5.83
N ALA A 108 6.91 6.01 5.56
CA ALA A 108 7.88 6.83 6.28
C ALA A 108 7.61 6.85 7.80
N ALA A 109 6.35 6.92 8.20
CA ALA A 109 5.96 6.90 9.61
C ALA A 109 6.31 5.57 10.28
N GLN A 110 6.13 4.43 9.60
CA GLN A 110 6.53 3.12 10.15
C GLN A 110 8.05 2.95 10.22
N VAL A 111 8.80 3.44 9.23
CA VAL A 111 10.26 3.44 9.27
C VAL A 111 10.77 4.26 10.45
N ARG A 112 10.27 5.49 10.63
CA ARG A 112 10.65 6.35 11.78
C ARG A 112 10.37 5.67 13.11
N ARG A 113 9.17 5.09 13.28
CA ARG A 113 8.80 4.36 14.51
C ARG A 113 9.74 3.21 14.84
N SER A 114 10.25 2.50 13.83
CA SER A 114 11.18 1.39 14.03
C SER A 114 12.57 1.81 14.45
N LEU A 115 12.99 3.03 14.10
CA LEU A 115 14.33 3.53 14.42
C LEU A 115 14.39 4.23 15.79
N THR A 116 13.23 4.65 16.30
CA THR A 116 13.12 5.30 17.63
C THR A 116 12.83 4.32 18.76
N ARG A 117 12.63 3.04 18.46
CA ARG A 117 12.37 1.97 19.43
C ARG A 117 13.63 1.15 19.62
#